data_AF-A0A8T0DD33-F1
#
_entry.id   AF-A0A8T0DD33-F1
#
_cell.length_a   1.000
_cell.length_b   1.000
_cell.length_c   1.000
_cell.angle_alpha   90.00
_cell.angle_beta   90.00
_cell.angle_gamma   90.00
#
_symmetry.space_group_name_H-M   'P 1'
#
loop_
_entity.id
_entity.type
_entity.pdbx_description
1 polymer ?
#
loop_
_entity_poly.entity_id
_entity_poly.type
_entity_poly.pdbx_seq_one_letter_code
_entity_poly.pdbx_strand_id
1 'polypeptide(L)'
;MQHIENLPPELYCKPEPLAVLSGLDIENNTVHLSIWRAFTMNTGRDRDPFKFRCLPVDHQFPKPKFKPVGAHEWLLPKGILKTGWMRKHLEEIPAVVAVFYDLDWSDNQWEEKSTECAQRVETVRSKLVGRDCKLVVVLIQKRAPLPSGEDPIAMERAQALCTKCDLPGKNLFALSHTNHLCGCVTR
;
A
#
# COMPACT_ATOMS: atom_id res chain seq x y z
N MET A 1 38.29 10.42 -17.45
CA MET A 1 37.76 9.75 -16.25
C MET A 1 36.85 10.71 -15.49
N GLN A 2 35.61 10.97 -15.97
CA GLN A 2 34.71 12.00 -15.38
C GLN A 2 33.33 11.45 -14.96
N HIS A 3 33.13 10.13 -14.95
CA HIS A 3 31.81 9.54 -14.66
C HIS A 3 31.63 9.03 -13.22
N ILE A 4 32.65 9.14 -12.35
CA ILE A 4 32.58 8.66 -10.96
C ILE A 4 32.00 9.73 -10.01
N GLU A 5 31.94 11.00 -10.41
CA GLU A 5 31.57 12.11 -9.53
C GLU A 5 30.07 12.40 -9.43
N ASN A 6 29.24 11.80 -10.30
CA ASN A 6 27.78 11.98 -10.29
C ASN A 6 27.06 10.75 -9.73
N LEU A 7 27.39 10.38 -8.49
CA LEU A 7 26.59 9.41 -7.75
C LEU A 7 25.23 10.05 -7.44
N PRO A 8 24.11 9.32 -7.66
CA PRO A 8 22.79 9.85 -7.33
C PRO A 8 22.73 10.30 -5.86
N PRO A 9 22.17 11.49 -5.56
CA PRO A 9 22.05 11.98 -4.18
C PRO A 9 21.32 10.99 -3.28
N GLU A 10 20.46 10.14 -3.87
CA GLU A 10 19.75 9.06 -3.19
C GLU A 10 20.68 8.01 -2.55
N LEU A 11 21.95 7.88 -2.96
CA LEU A 11 22.94 6.99 -2.33
C LEU A 11 23.50 7.54 -1.01
N TYR A 12 23.40 8.84 -0.78
CA TYR A 12 23.92 9.49 0.42
C TYR A 12 22.88 9.54 1.54
N CYS A 13 21.64 9.16 1.26
CA CYS A 13 20.51 9.21 2.18
C CYS A 13 20.06 7.80 2.57
N LYS A 14 19.48 7.66 3.77
CA LYS A 14 18.81 6.40 4.17
C LYS A 14 17.62 6.18 3.22
N PRO A 15 17.51 5.03 2.53
CA PRO A 15 16.42 4.77 1.61
C PRO A 15 15.11 4.62 2.39
N GLU A 16 14.14 5.46 2.07
CA GLU A 16 12.78 5.39 2.63
C GLU A 16 11.86 4.70 1.62
N PRO A 17 11.42 3.45 1.88
CA PRO A 17 10.48 2.77 1.00
C PRO A 17 9.16 3.53 0.91
N LEU A 18 8.62 3.64 -0.31
CA LEU A 18 7.33 4.28 -0.57
C LEU A 18 6.19 3.33 -0.20
N ALA A 19 5.31 3.78 0.70
CA ALA A 19 4.05 3.13 1.02
C ALA A 19 2.89 4.01 0.52
N VAL A 20 1.97 3.40 -0.24
CA VAL A 20 0.80 4.11 -0.76
C VAL A 20 -0.44 3.66 -0.01
N LEU A 21 -1.20 4.62 0.48
CA LEU A 21 -2.51 4.41 1.07
C LEU A 21 -3.56 4.81 0.01
N SER A 22 -4.49 3.93 -0.28
CA SER A 22 -5.54 4.15 -1.28
C SER A 22 -6.93 3.89 -0.70
N GLY A 23 -7.96 4.52 -1.26
CA GLY A 23 -9.34 4.39 -0.77
C GLY A 23 -9.69 5.25 0.45
N LEU A 24 -8.76 6.07 0.95
CA LEU A 24 -9.03 7.07 1.99
C LEU A 24 -9.56 8.37 1.37
N ASP A 25 -10.75 8.78 1.81
CA ASP A 25 -11.31 10.12 1.56
C ASP A 25 -10.90 11.09 2.68
N ILE A 26 -9.78 11.78 2.47
CA ILE A 26 -9.20 12.72 3.45
C ILE A 26 -9.99 14.04 3.50
N GLU A 27 -10.78 14.36 2.48
CA GLU A 27 -11.45 15.66 2.33
C GLU A 27 -12.80 15.67 3.04
N ASN A 28 -13.60 14.61 2.89
CA ASN A 28 -14.95 14.57 3.45
C ASN A 28 -15.06 13.74 4.75
N ASN A 29 -14.11 12.83 5.02
CA ASN A 29 -14.21 11.91 6.15
C ASN A 29 -13.11 12.17 7.21
N THR A 30 -13.55 12.59 8.40
CA THR A 30 -12.66 12.87 9.54
C THR A 30 -11.96 11.63 10.08
N VAL A 31 -12.56 10.44 9.92
CA VAL A 31 -11.96 9.15 10.30
C VAL A 31 -10.78 8.84 9.38
N HIS A 32 -10.97 8.99 8.08
CA HIS A 32 -9.92 8.79 7.07
C HIS A 32 -8.77 9.77 7.24
N LEU A 33 -9.08 11.04 7.50
CA LEU A 33 -8.08 12.05 7.84
C LEU A 33 -7.30 11.67 9.11
N SER A 34 -7.97 11.14 10.12
CA SER A 34 -7.32 10.70 11.37
C SER A 34 -6.40 9.50 11.15
N ILE A 35 -6.81 8.53 10.32
CA ILE A 35 -5.97 7.40 9.90
C ILE A 35 -4.74 7.90 9.13
N TRP A 36 -4.94 8.77 8.15
CA TRP A 36 -3.85 9.39 7.38
C TRP A 36 -2.86 10.12 8.29
N ARG A 37 -3.36 10.90 9.26
CA ARG A 37 -2.53 11.58 10.27
C ARG A 37 -1.80 10.59 11.17
N ALA A 38 -2.41 9.48 11.57
CA ALA A 38 -1.75 8.46 12.37
C ALA A 38 -0.58 7.82 11.63
N PHE A 39 -0.66 7.60 10.32
CA PHE A 39 0.47 7.10 9.53
C PHE A 39 1.56 8.14 9.28
N THR A 40 1.19 9.42 9.10
CA THR A 40 2.14 10.49 8.74
C THR A 40 2.79 11.17 9.95
N MET A 41 2.09 11.30 11.08
CA MET A 41 2.57 11.99 12.28
C MET A 41 3.26 11.05 13.27
N ASN A 42 3.03 9.73 13.19
CA ASN A 42 3.59 8.76 14.13
C ASN A 42 4.99 8.30 13.69
N THR A 43 5.89 9.26 13.47
CA THR A 43 7.34 9.08 13.27
C THR A 43 8.04 8.93 14.64
N GLY A 44 7.59 7.95 15.42
CA GLY A 44 8.29 7.55 16.64
C GLY A 44 9.74 7.15 16.33
N ARG A 45 10.66 7.39 17.28
CA ARG A 45 12.12 7.19 17.13
C ARG A 45 12.57 5.76 16.78
N ASP A 46 11.65 4.79 16.78
CA ASP A 46 11.91 3.35 16.63
C ASP A 46 11.29 2.74 15.36
N ARG A 47 10.73 3.56 14.46
CA ARG A 47 10.13 3.08 13.21
C ARG A 47 11.07 3.28 12.04
N ASP A 48 11.14 2.28 11.16
CA ASP A 48 11.78 2.44 9.86
C ASP A 48 11.11 3.57 9.07
N PRO A 49 11.88 4.46 8.44
CA PRO A 49 11.31 5.62 7.76
C PRO A 49 10.64 5.18 6.46
N PHE A 50 9.31 5.05 6.50
CA PHE A 50 8.49 4.87 5.30
C PHE A 50 7.99 6.23 4.81
N LYS A 51 8.06 6.42 3.49
CA LYS A 51 7.44 7.58 2.84
C LYS A 51 5.99 7.21 2.53
N PHE A 52 5.03 7.83 3.22
CA PHE A 52 3.61 7.59 2.98
C PHE A 52 3.05 8.56 1.93
N ARG A 53 2.25 8.06 0.99
CA ARG A 53 1.45 8.89 0.05
C ARG A 53 0.02 8.40 0.00
N CYS A 54 -0.93 9.32 0.03
CA CYS A 54 -2.33 9.00 -0.25
C CYS A 54 -2.57 9.18 -1.75
N LEU A 55 -3.00 8.12 -2.44
CA LEU A 55 -3.28 8.13 -3.87
C LEU A 55 -4.65 7.53 -4.17
N PRO A 56 -5.36 8.05 -5.19
CA PRO A 56 -6.64 7.48 -5.60
C PRO A 56 -6.48 6.05 -6.13
N VAL A 57 -7.57 5.28 -6.07
CA VAL A 57 -7.60 3.87 -6.49
C VAL A 57 -7.23 3.69 -7.98
N ASP A 58 -7.53 4.69 -8.82
CA ASP A 58 -7.21 4.66 -10.25
C ASP A 58 -5.80 5.18 -10.59
N HIS A 59 -4.96 5.49 -9.58
CA HIS A 59 -3.62 6.03 -9.85
C HIS A 59 -2.79 5.09 -10.73
N GLN A 60 -2.28 5.61 -11.85
CA GLN A 60 -1.47 4.84 -12.79
C GLN A 60 0.00 4.88 -12.38
N PHE A 61 0.51 3.74 -11.93
CA PHE A 61 1.93 3.57 -11.68
C PHE A 61 2.72 3.48 -13.00
N PRO A 62 3.98 3.95 -13.03
CA PRO A 62 4.79 3.87 -14.23
C PRO A 62 4.92 2.41 -14.69
N LYS A 63 4.57 2.12 -15.95
CA LYS A 63 4.67 0.75 -16.48
C LYS A 63 6.13 0.34 -16.69
N PRO A 64 6.48 -0.95 -16.59
CA PRO A 64 7.78 -1.45 -17.02
C PRO A 64 7.98 -1.08 -18.49
N LYS A 65 9.00 -0.28 -18.80
CA LYS A 65 9.35 0.01 -20.19
C LYS A 65 9.99 -1.25 -20.76
N PHE A 66 9.36 -1.88 -21.75
CA PHE A 66 10.00 -2.91 -22.56
C PHE A 66 11.15 -2.25 -23.31
N LYS A 67 12.39 -2.65 -23.07
CA LYS A 67 13.52 -2.19 -23.87
C LYS A 67 13.40 -2.87 -25.24
N PRO A 68 13.27 -2.12 -26.35
CA PRO A 68 13.44 -2.72 -27.67
C PRO A 68 14.86 -3.26 -27.74
N VAL A 69 15.02 -4.53 -28.09
CA VAL A 69 16.33 -5.15 -28.31
C VAL A 69 16.87 -4.62 -29.65
N GLY A 70 17.41 -3.41 -29.60
CA GLY A 70 18.14 -2.79 -30.70
C GLY A 70 19.64 -2.93 -30.47
N ALA A 71 20.34 -3.55 -31.41
CA ALA A 71 21.79 -3.63 -31.47
C ALA A 71 22.43 -2.26 -31.16
N HIS A 72 23.58 -2.23 -30.48
CA HIS A 72 24.46 -1.10 -30.08
C HIS A 72 24.66 -0.91 -28.55
N GLU A 73 23.82 -1.49 -27.66
CA GLU A 73 24.03 -1.40 -26.19
C GLU A 73 25.18 -2.26 -25.62
N TRP A 74 25.90 -3.03 -26.45
CA TRP A 74 26.93 -3.99 -26.05
C TRP A 74 28.35 -3.41 -26.08
N LEU A 75 28.52 -2.22 -26.67
CA LEU A 75 29.82 -1.56 -26.84
C LEU A 75 30.14 -0.57 -25.71
N LEU A 76 29.17 -0.20 -24.87
CA LEU A 76 29.41 0.62 -23.69
C LEU A 76 29.53 -0.27 -22.45
N PRO A 77 30.56 -0.11 -21.61
CA PRO A 77 30.56 -0.73 -20.30
C PRO A 77 29.34 -0.22 -19.53
N LYS A 78 28.35 -1.08 -19.38
CA LYS A 78 27.15 -0.78 -18.60
C LYS A 78 27.64 -0.49 -17.18
N GLY A 79 27.49 0.75 -16.72
CA GLY A 79 27.78 1.09 -15.34
C GLY A 79 27.03 0.15 -14.37
N ILE A 80 27.53 0.02 -13.15
CA ILE A 80 27.01 -0.95 -12.16
C ILE A 80 25.53 -0.68 -11.83
N LEU A 81 25.11 0.59 -11.83
CA LEU A 81 23.76 1.00 -11.48
C LEU A 81 23.18 1.98 -12.51
N LYS A 82 21.91 1.79 -12.88
CA LYS A 82 21.19 2.77 -13.71
C LYS A 82 20.87 4.00 -12.86
N THR A 83 21.31 5.18 -13.30
CA THR A 83 21.18 6.46 -12.57
C THR A 83 19.76 6.78 -12.10
N GLY A 84 18.73 6.41 -12.87
CA GLY A 84 17.33 6.62 -12.50
C GLY A 84 16.67 5.48 -11.72
N TRP A 85 17.40 4.41 -11.38
CA TRP A 85 16.81 3.24 -10.71
C TRP A 85 16.37 3.56 -9.28
N MET A 86 17.18 4.30 -8.51
CA MET A 86 16.86 4.65 -7.12
C MET A 86 15.64 5.56 -7.02
N ARG A 87 15.64 6.70 -7.73
CA ARG A 87 14.47 7.60 -7.78
C ARG A 87 13.18 6.86 -8.13
N LYS A 88 13.25 5.97 -9.12
CA LYS A 88 12.09 5.18 -9.55
C LYS A 88 11.55 4.26 -8.44
N HIS A 89 12.42 3.58 -7.68
CA HIS A 89 11.98 2.65 -6.62
C HIS A 89 11.72 3.34 -5.26
N LEU A 90 12.23 4.56 -5.06
CA LEU A 90 12.01 5.35 -3.85
C LEU A 90 10.82 6.31 -3.98
N GLU A 91 10.48 6.75 -5.19
CA GLU A 91 9.47 7.81 -5.37
C GLU A 91 8.31 7.46 -6.31
N GLU A 92 8.49 6.51 -7.22
CA GLU A 92 7.48 6.21 -8.23
C GLU A 92 6.82 4.83 -8.05
N ILE A 93 7.58 3.84 -7.58
CA ILE A 93 7.08 2.47 -7.38
C ILE A 93 6.87 2.27 -5.88
N PRO A 94 5.64 2.01 -5.43
CA PRO A 94 5.42 1.66 -4.03
C PRO A 94 5.99 0.28 -3.72
N ALA A 95 6.57 0.13 -2.53
CA ALA A 95 6.89 -1.17 -1.96
C ALA A 95 5.62 -1.88 -1.46
N VAL A 96 4.66 -1.09 -0.94
CA VAL A 96 3.38 -1.57 -0.41
C VAL A 96 2.27 -0.63 -0.83
N VAL A 97 1.13 -1.20 -1.27
CA VAL A 97 -0.14 -0.48 -1.41
C VAL A 97 -1.14 -1.03 -0.42
N ALA A 98 -1.65 -0.18 0.47
CA ALA A 98 -2.71 -0.50 1.40
C ALA A 98 -4.03 0.13 0.93
N VAL A 99 -5.03 -0.70 0.64
CA VAL A 99 -6.37 -0.28 0.22
C VAL A 99 -7.28 -0.25 1.45
N PHE A 100 -7.74 0.94 1.81
CA PHE A 100 -8.69 1.16 2.89
C PHE A 100 -10.11 1.08 2.36
N TYR A 101 -10.97 0.40 3.10
CA TYR A 101 -12.38 0.27 2.75
C TYR A 101 -13.24 0.22 4.01
N ASP A 102 -14.27 1.07 4.06
CA ASP A 102 -15.24 1.11 5.16
C ASP A 102 -16.20 -0.09 5.06
N LEU A 103 -16.00 -1.09 5.92
CA LEU A 103 -16.82 -2.29 5.94
C LEU A 103 -16.89 -2.91 7.33
N ASP A 104 -18.12 -3.05 7.82
CA ASP A 104 -18.41 -3.67 9.11
C ASP A 104 -18.77 -5.16 8.91
N TRP A 105 -18.26 -6.04 9.78
CA TRP A 105 -18.60 -7.47 9.74
C TRP A 105 -20.08 -7.74 9.99
N SER A 106 -20.84 -6.78 10.52
CA SER A 106 -22.28 -6.91 10.80
C SER A 106 -23.18 -6.23 9.76
N ASP A 107 -22.63 -5.69 8.67
CA ASP A 107 -23.41 -5.03 7.62
C ASP A 107 -24.37 -6.00 6.94
N ASN A 108 -25.61 -5.55 6.73
CA ASN A 108 -26.67 -6.31 6.05
C ASN A 108 -26.42 -6.41 4.52
N GLN A 109 -25.71 -5.43 3.95
CA GLN A 109 -25.29 -5.40 2.54
C GLN A 109 -23.85 -5.92 2.35
N TRP A 110 -23.44 -6.90 3.16
CA TRP A 110 -22.08 -7.45 3.14
C TRP A 110 -21.65 -7.91 1.74
N GLU A 111 -22.51 -8.65 1.04
CA GLU A 111 -22.19 -9.23 -0.26
C GLU A 111 -21.89 -8.17 -1.33
N GLU A 112 -22.70 -7.11 -1.39
CA GLU A 112 -22.52 -6.00 -2.33
C GLU A 112 -21.22 -5.23 -2.04
N LYS A 113 -21.00 -4.85 -0.78
CA LYS A 113 -19.79 -4.13 -0.35
C LYS A 113 -18.53 -4.96 -0.47
N SER A 114 -18.60 -6.26 -0.19
CA SER A 114 -17.49 -7.20 -0.38
C SER A 114 -17.12 -7.31 -1.86
N THR A 115 -18.11 -7.35 -2.74
CA THR A 115 -17.89 -7.35 -4.20
C THR A 115 -17.28 -6.04 -4.68
N GLU A 116 -17.77 -4.91 -4.18
CA GLU A 116 -17.20 -3.60 -4.49
C GLU A 116 -15.74 -3.49 -4.00
N CYS A 117 -15.44 -3.97 -2.80
CA CYS A 117 -14.08 -4.03 -2.26
C CYS A 117 -13.17 -4.87 -3.17
N ALA A 118 -13.62 -6.06 -3.59
CA ALA A 118 -12.87 -6.91 -4.50
C ALA A 118 -12.60 -6.23 -5.86
N GLN A 119 -13.59 -5.51 -6.41
CA GLN A 119 -13.41 -4.74 -7.65
C GLN A 119 -12.39 -3.61 -7.50
N ARG A 120 -12.38 -2.90 -6.36
CA ARG A 120 -11.38 -1.86 -6.06
C ARG A 120 -9.98 -2.46 -5.93
N VAL A 121 -9.85 -3.59 -5.22
CA VAL A 121 -8.59 -4.32 -5.07
C VAL A 121 -8.07 -4.78 -6.44
N GLU A 122 -8.94 -5.33 -7.28
CA GLU A 122 -8.57 -5.77 -8.63
C GLU A 122 -8.17 -4.59 -9.52
N THR A 123 -8.85 -3.44 -9.39
CA THR A 123 -8.46 -2.22 -10.08
C THR A 123 -7.04 -1.81 -9.70
N VAL A 124 -6.71 -1.76 -8.41
CA VAL A 124 -5.34 -1.46 -7.94
C VAL A 124 -4.34 -2.50 -8.44
N ARG A 125 -4.68 -3.79 -8.33
CA ARG A 125 -3.85 -4.91 -8.80
C ARG A 125 -3.51 -4.75 -10.28
N SER A 126 -4.50 -4.43 -11.12
CA SER A 126 -4.31 -4.20 -12.55
C SER A 126 -3.33 -3.07 -12.87
N LYS A 127 -3.29 -2.02 -12.05
CA LYS A 127 -2.33 -0.90 -12.19
C LYS A 127 -0.92 -1.27 -11.71
N LEU A 128 -0.81 -2.27 -10.83
CA LEU A 128 0.46 -2.78 -10.29
C LEU A 128 1.07 -3.94 -11.11
N VAL A 129 0.37 -4.45 -12.13
CA VAL A 129 0.83 -5.57 -12.96
C VAL A 129 2.25 -5.30 -13.51
N GLY A 130 3.13 -6.27 -13.31
CA GLY A 130 4.54 -6.19 -13.72
C GLY A 130 5.46 -5.49 -12.72
N ARG A 131 4.98 -5.23 -11.49
CA ARG A 131 5.77 -4.71 -10.36
C ARG A 131 5.73 -5.69 -9.19
N ASP A 132 6.84 -5.81 -8.49
CA ASP A 132 6.89 -6.52 -7.21
C ASP A 132 6.45 -5.57 -6.09
N CYS A 133 5.13 -5.42 -5.94
CA CYS A 133 4.50 -4.58 -4.94
C CYS A 133 3.57 -5.42 -4.08
N LYS A 134 3.65 -5.25 -2.75
CA LYS A 134 2.74 -5.95 -1.83
C LYS A 134 1.41 -5.20 -1.75
N LEU A 135 0.32 -5.90 -2.05
CA LEU A 135 -1.04 -5.39 -1.90
C LEU A 135 -1.65 -5.87 -0.59
N VAL A 136 -2.18 -4.92 0.18
CA VAL A 136 -2.78 -5.13 1.51
C VAL A 136 -4.14 -4.47 1.53
N VAL A 137 -5.12 -5.09 2.20
CA VAL A 137 -6.45 -4.50 2.43
C VAL A 137 -6.63 -4.22 3.91
N VAL A 138 -7.11 -3.03 4.23
CA VAL A 138 -7.40 -2.57 5.59
C VAL A 138 -8.88 -2.21 5.67
N LEU A 139 -9.64 -3.00 6.42
CA LEU A 139 -11.05 -2.75 6.67
C LEU A 139 -11.21 -1.78 7.83
N ILE A 140 -11.95 -0.71 7.62
CA ILE A 140 -12.26 0.27 8.67
C ILE A 140 -13.59 -0.13 9.30
N GLN A 141 -13.54 -0.45 10.60
CA GLN A 141 -14.70 -0.91 11.36
C GLN A 141 -15.23 0.21 12.25
N LYS A 142 -16.53 0.48 12.17
CA LYS A 142 -17.19 1.53 12.96
C LYS A 142 -17.48 1.07 14.39
N ARG A 143 -17.66 -0.24 14.62
CA ARG A 143 -17.79 -0.83 15.95
C ARG A 143 -16.46 -1.33 16.48
N ALA A 144 -16.26 -1.17 17.79
CA ALA A 144 -15.18 -1.84 18.49
C ALA A 144 -15.37 -3.35 18.38
N PRO A 145 -14.30 -4.15 18.16
CA PRO A 145 -14.41 -5.59 18.27
C PRO A 145 -14.91 -5.91 19.68
N LEU A 146 -15.88 -6.81 19.79
CA LEU A 146 -16.34 -7.29 21.09
C LEU A 146 -15.13 -7.89 21.85
N PRO A 147 -15.05 -7.74 23.17
CA PRO A 147 -13.88 -8.17 23.98
C PRO A 147 -13.66 -9.69 23.98
N SER A 148 -14.60 -10.45 23.44
CA SER A 148 -14.51 -11.90 23.27
C SER A 148 -13.97 -12.18 21.86
N GLY A 149 -12.68 -12.43 21.76
CA GLY A 149 -11.90 -12.54 20.52
C GLY A 149 -12.23 -13.71 19.57
N GLU A 150 -13.47 -14.16 19.50
CA GLU A 150 -13.93 -15.16 18.55
C GLU A 150 -15.35 -14.80 18.11
N ASP A 151 -15.47 -13.83 17.20
CA ASP A 151 -16.71 -13.68 16.43
C ASP A 151 -16.58 -14.60 15.20
N PRO A 152 -17.15 -15.81 15.20
CA PRO A 152 -17.00 -16.76 14.10
C PRO A 152 -17.45 -16.17 12.76
N ILE A 153 -18.40 -15.21 12.81
CA ILE A 153 -18.90 -14.47 11.66
C ILE A 153 -17.79 -13.59 11.06
N ALA A 154 -16.96 -12.96 11.88
CA ALA A 154 -15.85 -12.13 11.41
C ALA A 154 -14.77 -12.97 10.72
N MET A 155 -14.45 -14.16 11.26
CA MET A 155 -13.48 -15.08 10.67
C MET A 155 -13.95 -15.61 9.31
N GLU A 156 -15.20 -16.08 9.23
CA GLU A 156 -15.80 -16.59 8.00
C GLU A 156 -15.87 -15.51 6.93
N ARG A 157 -16.33 -14.30 7.29
CA ARG A 157 -16.40 -13.16 6.37
C ARG A 157 -15.02 -12.69 5.94
N ALA A 158 -14.02 -12.71 6.82
CA ALA A 158 -12.63 -12.39 6.48
C ALA A 158 -12.07 -13.37 5.45
N GLN A 159 -12.30 -14.67 5.66
CA GLN A 159 -11.88 -15.70 4.71
C GLN A 159 -12.60 -15.54 3.37
N ALA A 160 -13.91 -15.31 3.37
CA ALA A 160 -14.70 -15.09 2.16
C ALA A 160 -14.20 -13.85 1.37
N LEU A 161 -13.87 -12.76 2.07
CA LEU A 161 -13.30 -11.56 1.45
C LEU A 161 -11.90 -11.82 0.90
N CYS A 162 -11.03 -12.52 1.64
CA CYS A 162 -9.71 -12.90 1.14
C CYS A 162 -9.81 -13.73 -0.14
N THR A 163 -10.74 -14.70 -0.18
CA THR A 163 -10.99 -15.50 -1.38
C THR A 163 -11.52 -14.64 -2.54
N LYS A 164 -12.47 -13.73 -2.29
CA LYS A 164 -13.01 -12.83 -3.33
C LYS A 164 -11.97 -11.86 -3.88
N CYS A 165 -11.09 -11.35 -3.02
CA CYS A 165 -10.04 -10.40 -3.40
C CYS A 165 -8.76 -11.08 -3.92
N ASP A 166 -8.70 -12.42 -3.92
CA ASP A 166 -7.51 -13.23 -4.22
C ASP A 166 -6.28 -12.78 -3.38
N LEU A 167 -6.51 -12.53 -2.09
CA LEU A 167 -5.48 -12.06 -1.17
C LEU A 167 -5.12 -13.13 -0.14
N PRO A 168 -3.83 -13.28 0.22
CA PRO A 168 -3.47 -14.15 1.32
C PRO A 168 -3.99 -13.54 2.63
N GLY A 169 -4.47 -14.36 3.57
CA GLY A 169 -5.07 -13.89 4.83
C GLY A 169 -4.19 -12.95 5.66
N LYS A 170 -2.86 -13.08 5.55
CA LYS A 170 -1.86 -12.19 6.17
C LYS A 170 -1.86 -10.75 5.64
N ASN A 171 -2.51 -10.50 4.50
CA ASN A 171 -2.60 -9.19 3.86
C ASN A 171 -3.98 -8.53 4.10
N LEU A 172 -4.82 -9.11 4.96
CA LEU A 172 -6.08 -8.50 5.37
C LEU A 172 -5.95 -8.04 6.82
N PHE A 173 -6.24 -6.76 7.05
CA PHE A 173 -6.22 -6.15 8.38
C PHE A 173 -7.57 -5.50 8.67
N ALA A 174 -8.01 -5.56 9.93
CA ALA A 174 -9.18 -4.83 10.41
C ALA A 174 -8.71 -3.76 11.40
N LEU A 175 -9.09 -2.51 11.12
CA LEU A 175 -8.80 -1.35 11.94
C LEU A 175 -10.10 -0.86 12.56
N SER A 176 -10.23 -1.01 13.88
CA SER A 176 -11.38 -0.48 14.61
C SER A 176 -11.21 1.00 14.93
N HIS A 177 -12.25 1.80 14.69
CA HIS A 177 -12.30 3.19 15.13
C HIS A 177 -12.60 3.29 16.63
N THR A 178 -11.69 2.78 17.45
CA THR A 178 -11.62 3.10 18.89
C THR A 178 -10.53 4.15 19.06
N ASN A 179 -10.72 5.13 19.96
CA ASN A 179 -9.93 6.36 20.18
C ASN A 179 -8.39 6.23 20.33
N HIS A 180 -7.81 5.05 20.12
CA HIS A 180 -6.38 4.76 20.16
C HIS A 180 -5.93 4.00 18.89
N LEU A 181 -6.02 4.65 17.73
CA LEU A 181 -5.44 4.15 16.47
C LEU A 181 -3.92 3.88 16.59
N CYS A 182 -3.24 4.50 17.56
CA CYS A 182 -1.80 4.33 17.81
C CYS A 182 -1.42 2.92 18.31
N GLY A 183 -2.36 2.14 18.88
CA GLY A 183 -2.07 0.79 19.40
C GLY A 183 -2.16 -0.33 18.36
N CYS A 184 -2.81 -0.09 17.22
CA CYS A 184 -2.99 -1.08 16.14
C CYS A 184 -1.93 -0.95 15.04
N VAL A 185 -1.21 0.18 15.00
CA VAL A 185 -0.19 0.50 13.98
C VAL A 185 1.20 -0.05 14.38
N THR A 186 1.32 -0.66 15.57
CA THR A 186 2.55 -1.19 16.16
C THR A 186 2.77 -2.69 15.94
N ARG A 187 1.89 -3.39 15.21
CA ARG A 187 1.99 -4.85 15.02
C ARG A 187 2.35 -5.25 13.60
#